data_AF-A0A661WZP5-F1
#
_entry.id   AF-A0A661WZP5-F1
#
_cell.length_a   1.000
_cell.length_b   1.000
_cell.length_c   1.000
_cell.angle_alpha   90.00
_cell.angle_beta   90.00
_cell.angle_gamma   90.00
#
_symmetry.space_group_name_H-M   'P 1'
#
loop_
_entity.id
_entity.type
_entity.pdbx_description
1 polymer ?
#
loop_
_entity_poly.entity_id
_entity_poly.type
_entity_poly.pdbx_seq_one_letter_code
_entity_poly.pdbx_strand_id
1 'polypeptide(L)'
;MKAKYDFKELQKLIEAHQSFFIISHIYTDGDALGSILALKLYLQRLGKKVEAVVPGKIPAQYAFLGVHQHINRMNETQTLQFIEQADVIFILDISALQRMDRWYKPVMQSRSLKVCLDHHPEGCADVDWQIVDVQRIATAEIIYDFFKANGVELNKEMALA
;
A
#
# COMPACT_ATOMS: atom_id res chain seq x y z
N MET A 1 24.87 -4.78 3.02
CA MET A 1 24.13 -5.77 2.22
C MET A 1 23.53 -5.04 1.02
N LYS A 2 23.67 -5.55 -0.21
CA LYS A 2 22.97 -4.98 -1.37
C LYS A 2 21.50 -5.39 -1.29
N ALA A 3 20.58 -4.45 -1.47
CA ALA A 3 19.15 -4.76 -1.55
C ALA A 3 18.90 -5.75 -2.69
N LYS A 4 18.05 -6.76 -2.47
CA LYS A 4 17.72 -7.83 -3.42
C LYS A 4 16.79 -7.35 -4.54
N TYR A 5 16.39 -6.08 -4.51
CA TYR A 5 15.41 -5.44 -5.39
C TYR A 5 15.76 -3.94 -5.50
N ASP A 6 15.40 -3.32 -6.64
CA ASP A 6 15.77 -1.93 -6.96
C ASP A 6 14.61 -0.96 -6.69
N PHE A 7 14.75 -0.18 -5.63
CA PHE A 7 13.80 0.88 -5.28
C PHE A 7 13.71 2.00 -6.33
N LYS A 8 14.67 2.11 -7.26
CA LYS A 8 14.57 3.04 -8.39
C LYS A 8 13.50 2.65 -9.38
N GLU A 9 13.26 1.35 -9.59
CA GLU A 9 12.19 0.91 -10.51
C GLU A 9 10.81 1.18 -9.91
N LEU A 10 10.65 1.00 -8.58
CA LEU A 10 9.44 1.43 -7.88
C LEU A 10 9.22 2.94 -7.99
N GLN A 11 10.30 3.72 -7.82
CA GLN A 11 10.24 5.18 -7.95
C GLN A 11 9.79 5.60 -9.35
N LYS A 12 10.40 5.03 -10.40
CA LYS A 12 10.01 5.30 -11.81
C LYS A 12 8.55 4.93 -12.07
N LEU A 13 8.09 3.80 -11.54
CA LEU A 13 6.69 3.37 -11.65
C LEU A 13 5.76 4.41 -11.02
N ILE A 14 6.09 4.90 -9.83
CA ILE A 14 5.31 5.95 -9.14
C ILE A 14 5.31 7.26 -9.95
N GLU A 15 6.45 7.64 -10.52
CA GLU A 15 6.57 8.86 -11.33
C GLU A 15 5.72 8.79 -12.61
N ALA A 16 5.70 7.62 -13.27
CA ALA A 16 5.03 7.39 -14.55
C ALA A 16 3.49 7.38 -14.46
N HIS A 17 2.90 7.15 -13.29
CA HIS A 17 1.45 7.00 -13.11
C HIS A 17 0.86 8.10 -12.22
N GLN A 18 -0.45 8.35 -12.31
CA GLN A 18 -1.07 9.51 -11.64
C GLN A 18 -2.11 9.12 -10.58
N SER A 19 -2.69 7.93 -10.67
CA SER A 19 -3.73 7.47 -9.76
C SER A 19 -3.40 6.12 -9.14
N PHE A 20 -3.52 6.05 -7.81
CA PHE A 20 -3.08 4.91 -7.02
C PHE A 20 -4.17 4.47 -6.04
N PHE A 21 -4.45 3.19 -6.03
CA PHE A 21 -5.26 2.56 -5.00
C PHE A 21 -4.37 1.72 -4.10
N ILE A 22 -4.55 1.79 -2.78
CA ILE A 22 -3.74 1.05 -1.81
C ILE A 22 -4.65 0.17 -0.97
N ILE A 23 -4.30 -1.11 -0.84
CA ILE A 23 -5.07 -2.07 -0.06
C ILE A 23 -4.16 -3.02 0.72
N SER A 24 -4.65 -3.46 1.88
CA SER A 24 -4.06 -4.54 2.67
C SER A 24 -5.16 -5.51 3.12
N HIS A 25 -4.88 -6.36 4.11
CA HIS A 25 -5.75 -7.44 4.56
C HIS A 25 -6.87 -7.01 5.51
N ILE A 26 -7.87 -7.89 5.63
CA ILE A 26 -9.01 -7.76 6.54
C ILE A 26 -8.62 -7.73 8.03
N TYR A 27 -7.55 -8.40 8.43
CA TYR A 27 -7.11 -8.46 9.83
C TYR A 27 -6.24 -7.24 10.21
N THR A 28 -6.77 -6.04 10.04
CA THR A 28 -6.05 -4.77 10.18
C THR A 28 -5.22 -4.67 11.46
N ASP A 29 -3.91 -4.48 11.32
CA ASP A 29 -2.96 -4.26 12.41
C ASP A 29 -2.09 -3.01 12.16
N GLY A 30 -1.05 -2.84 12.99
CA GLY A 30 -0.18 -1.67 12.93
C GLY A 30 0.70 -1.62 11.68
N ASP A 31 1.16 -2.77 11.18
CA ASP A 31 2.02 -2.81 10.00
C ASP A 31 1.21 -2.47 8.74
N ALA A 32 0.06 -3.11 8.56
CA ALA A 32 -0.86 -2.80 7.46
C ALA A 32 -1.26 -1.32 7.44
N LEU A 33 -1.66 -0.76 8.59
CA LEU A 33 -2.11 0.63 8.69
C LEU A 33 -0.97 1.63 8.49
N GLY A 34 0.18 1.40 9.13
CA GLY A 34 1.36 2.25 9.02
C GLY A 34 1.88 2.28 7.59
N SER A 35 2.04 1.09 7.00
CA SER A 35 2.44 0.92 5.60
C SER A 35 1.53 1.67 4.63
N ILE A 36 0.22 1.47 4.74
CA ILE A 36 -0.77 2.17 3.90
C ILE A 36 -0.66 3.67 4.07
N LEU A 37 -0.62 4.14 5.32
CA LEU A 37 -0.67 5.57 5.62
C LEU A 37 0.60 6.28 5.15
N ALA A 38 1.77 5.73 5.44
CA ALA A 38 3.05 6.27 5.03
C ALA A 38 3.16 6.39 3.50
N LEU A 39 2.80 5.33 2.77
CA LEU A 39 2.82 5.34 1.31
C LEU A 39 1.76 6.29 0.72
N LYS A 40 0.55 6.33 1.28
CA LYS A 40 -0.51 7.26 0.86
C LYS A 40 -0.05 8.70 0.99
N LEU A 41 0.47 9.09 2.15
CA LEU A 41 0.93 10.44 2.42
C LEU A 41 2.08 10.84 1.49
N TYR A 42 3.01 9.92 1.23
CA TYR A 42 4.08 10.14 0.25
C TYR A 42 3.52 10.44 -1.15
N LEU A 43 2.66 9.57 -1.66
CA LEU A 43 2.07 9.72 -3.00
C LEU A 43 1.23 11.00 -3.11
N GLN A 44 0.50 11.38 -2.05
CA GLN A 44 -0.23 12.65 -1.99
C GLN A 44 0.71 13.87 -2.04
N ARG A 45 1.86 13.83 -1.36
CA ARG A 45 2.87 14.90 -1.43
C ARG A 45 3.48 15.05 -2.82
N LEU A 46 3.51 13.98 -3.61
CA LEU A 46 3.88 14.02 -5.03
C LEU A 46 2.75 14.55 -5.95
N GLY A 47 1.61 14.95 -5.40
CA GLY A 47 0.47 15.45 -6.16
C GLY A 47 -0.35 14.35 -6.86
N LYS A 48 -0.14 13.08 -6.49
CA LYS A 48 -0.87 11.96 -7.08
C LYS A 48 -2.29 11.86 -6.49
N LYS A 49 -3.22 11.27 -7.26
CA LYS A 49 -4.56 10.93 -6.79
C LYS A 49 -4.50 9.58 -6.08
N VAL A 50 -4.77 9.54 -4.78
CA VAL A 50 -4.52 8.33 -3.98
C VAL A 50 -5.69 8.00 -3.07
N GLU A 51 -6.19 6.79 -3.19
CA GLU A 51 -7.17 6.25 -2.25
C GLU A 51 -6.69 4.95 -1.61
N ALA A 52 -7.11 4.73 -0.37
CA ALA A 52 -6.65 3.59 0.41
C ALA A 52 -7.77 2.96 1.21
N VAL A 53 -7.77 1.63 1.27
CA VAL A 53 -8.75 0.86 2.03
C VAL A 53 -8.13 -0.28 2.81
N VAL A 54 -8.79 -0.63 3.90
CA VAL A 54 -8.66 -1.94 4.55
C VAL A 54 -10.05 -2.57 4.59
N PRO A 55 -10.22 -3.86 4.25
CA PRO A 55 -11.54 -4.50 4.28
C PRO A 55 -12.11 -4.60 5.69
N GLY A 56 -11.22 -4.75 6.68
CA GLY A 56 -11.59 -4.93 8.08
C GLY A 56 -11.92 -3.64 8.82
N LYS A 57 -12.40 -3.81 10.05
CA LYS A 57 -12.52 -2.70 11.00
C LYS A 57 -11.12 -2.24 11.40
N ILE A 58 -10.97 -0.93 11.56
CA ILE A 58 -9.76 -0.33 12.14
C ILE A 58 -9.89 -0.39 13.66
N PRO A 59 -9.00 -1.11 14.39
CA PRO A 59 -9.04 -1.13 15.85
C PRO A 59 -8.84 0.26 16.47
N ALA A 60 -9.60 0.58 17.51
CA ALA A 60 -9.57 1.90 18.16
C ALA A 60 -8.18 2.28 18.72
N GLN A 61 -7.36 1.28 19.08
CA GLN A 61 -5.99 1.49 19.54
C GLN A 61 -5.08 2.14 18.49
N TYR A 62 -5.44 2.11 17.20
CA TYR A 62 -4.69 2.75 16.12
C TYR A 62 -5.23 4.14 15.75
N ALA A 63 -6.24 4.66 16.48
CA ALA A 63 -6.81 5.97 16.20
C ALA A 63 -5.79 7.12 16.28
N PHE A 64 -4.73 6.96 17.08
CA PHE A 64 -3.65 7.95 17.21
C PHE A 64 -2.87 8.18 15.89
N LEU A 65 -2.93 7.23 14.94
CA LEU A 65 -2.34 7.37 13.61
C LEU A 65 -3.16 8.29 12.69
N GLY A 66 -4.36 8.74 13.11
CA GLY A 66 -5.22 9.57 12.26
C GLY A 66 -5.83 8.83 11.06
N VAL A 67 -5.73 7.49 11.02
CA VAL A 67 -6.13 6.62 9.90
C VAL A 67 -7.54 6.85 9.37
N HIS A 68 -8.50 7.24 10.22
CA HIS A 68 -9.88 7.53 9.80
C HIS A 68 -10.03 8.74 8.87
N GLN A 69 -9.01 9.61 8.82
CA GLN A 69 -8.96 10.75 7.90
C GLN A 69 -8.44 10.35 6.52
N HIS A 70 -7.76 9.20 6.41
CA HIS A 70 -7.05 8.80 5.19
C HIS A 70 -7.51 7.45 4.60
N ILE A 71 -8.02 6.53 5.40
CA ILE A 71 -8.34 5.15 5.00
C ILE A 71 -9.85 4.94 5.08
N ASN A 72 -10.41 4.18 4.12
CA ASN A 72 -11.86 3.89 4.02
C ASN A 72 -12.72 5.18 3.92
N ARG A 73 -12.25 6.17 3.16
CA ARG A 73 -12.92 7.48 2.97
C ARG A 73 -14.06 7.48 1.96
N MET A 74 -14.10 6.45 1.12
CA MET A 74 -15.11 6.27 0.08
C MET A 74 -16.14 5.24 0.50
N ASN A 75 -17.37 5.41 0.03
CA ASN A 75 -18.36 4.34 0.10
C ASN A 75 -18.02 3.22 -0.90
N GLU A 76 -18.81 2.16 -0.88
CA GLU A 76 -18.53 0.97 -1.68
C GLU A 76 -18.53 1.25 -3.19
N THR A 77 -19.55 1.95 -3.69
CA THR A 77 -19.65 2.31 -5.11
C THR A 77 -18.47 3.18 -5.57
N GLN A 78 -18.11 4.19 -4.79
CA GLN A 78 -16.96 5.06 -5.06
C GLN A 78 -15.65 4.27 -5.07
N THR A 79 -15.51 3.31 -4.15
CA THR A 79 -14.32 2.46 -4.07
C THR A 79 -14.18 1.58 -5.30
N LEU A 80 -15.26 0.92 -5.74
CA LEU A 80 -15.27 0.11 -6.97
C LEU A 80 -14.89 0.95 -8.18
N GLN A 81 -15.47 2.13 -8.33
CA GLN A 81 -15.14 3.06 -9.41
C GLN A 81 -13.66 3.48 -9.40
N PHE A 82 -13.10 3.72 -8.20
CA PHE A 82 -11.70 4.09 -8.08
C PHE A 82 -10.78 2.91 -8.45
N ILE A 83 -11.10 1.68 -8.00
CA ILE A 83 -10.33 0.48 -8.35
C ILE A 83 -10.27 0.28 -9.87
N GLU A 84 -11.37 0.52 -10.59
CA GLU A 84 -11.43 0.40 -12.05
C GLU A 84 -10.63 1.49 -12.79
N GLN A 85 -10.52 2.68 -12.19
CA GLN A 85 -9.89 3.86 -12.80
C GLN A 85 -8.44 4.07 -12.40
N ALA A 86 -7.97 3.44 -11.32
CA ALA A 86 -6.61 3.58 -10.84
C ALA A 86 -5.61 3.07 -11.88
N ASP A 87 -4.50 3.77 -12.04
CA ASP A 87 -3.40 3.30 -12.88
C ASP A 87 -2.69 2.12 -12.21
N VAL A 88 -2.47 2.25 -10.89
CA VAL A 88 -1.71 1.30 -10.07
C VAL A 88 -2.51 0.91 -8.82
N ILE A 89 -2.50 -0.37 -8.49
CA ILE A 89 -2.99 -0.91 -7.22
C ILE A 89 -1.79 -1.42 -6.43
N PHE A 90 -1.50 -0.75 -5.31
CA PHE A 90 -0.58 -1.24 -4.29
C PHE A 90 -1.29 -2.20 -3.36
N ILE A 91 -0.72 -3.40 -3.22
CA ILE A 91 -1.17 -4.45 -2.33
C ILE A 91 -0.08 -4.64 -1.27
N LEU A 92 -0.40 -4.32 -0.02
CA LEU A 92 0.60 -4.24 1.05
C LEU A 92 0.34 -5.29 2.13
N ASP A 93 1.42 -5.83 2.69
CA ASP A 93 1.42 -6.63 3.92
C ASP A 93 0.53 -7.88 3.89
N ILE A 94 0.51 -8.62 2.78
CA ILE A 94 -0.54 -9.61 2.53
C ILE A 94 -0.02 -11.03 2.31
N SER A 95 -0.16 -11.88 3.35
CA SER A 95 0.20 -13.31 3.23
C SER A 95 -0.65 -14.12 2.24
N ALA A 96 -1.82 -13.61 1.81
CA ALA A 96 -2.70 -14.27 0.85
C ALA A 96 -3.70 -13.26 0.27
N LEU A 97 -3.78 -13.14 -1.05
CA LEU A 97 -4.59 -12.11 -1.72
C LEU A 97 -6.08 -12.15 -1.35
N GLN A 98 -6.63 -13.32 -1.02
CA GLN A 98 -8.02 -13.47 -0.58
C GLN A 98 -8.31 -12.71 0.72
N ARG A 99 -7.28 -12.33 1.48
CA ARG A 99 -7.41 -11.47 2.66
C ARG A 99 -7.78 -10.02 2.32
N MET A 100 -7.77 -9.61 1.04
CA MET A 100 -8.44 -8.39 0.58
C MET A 100 -9.98 -8.48 0.67
N ASP A 101 -10.52 -9.66 1.00
CA ASP A 101 -11.93 -9.92 1.27
C ASP A 101 -12.84 -9.44 0.13
N ARG A 102 -13.85 -8.59 0.39
CA ARG A 102 -14.78 -8.11 -0.64
C ARG A 102 -14.10 -7.37 -1.80
N TRP A 103 -12.90 -6.84 -1.59
CA TRP A 103 -12.14 -6.12 -2.63
C TRP A 103 -11.27 -7.04 -3.49
N TYR A 104 -11.10 -8.30 -3.10
CA TYR A 104 -10.25 -9.25 -3.81
C TYR A 104 -10.62 -9.37 -5.30
N LYS A 105 -11.89 -9.69 -5.60
CA LYS A 105 -12.33 -9.86 -6.99
C LYS A 105 -12.21 -8.56 -7.80
N PRO A 106 -12.73 -7.41 -7.35
CA PRO A 106 -12.55 -6.13 -8.06
C PRO A 106 -11.08 -5.79 -8.33
N VAL A 107 -10.20 -5.95 -7.35
CA VAL A 107 -8.76 -5.68 -7.50
C VAL A 107 -8.14 -6.60 -8.54
N MET A 108 -8.37 -7.91 -8.45
CA MET A 108 -7.75 -8.88 -9.36
C MET A 108 -8.30 -8.79 -10.79
N GLN A 109 -9.55 -8.38 -10.96
CA GLN A 109 -10.18 -8.20 -12.27
C GLN A 109 -9.87 -6.84 -12.90
N SER A 110 -9.34 -5.88 -12.14
CA SER A 110 -8.96 -4.57 -12.65
C SER A 110 -7.83 -4.68 -13.68
N ARG A 111 -7.84 -3.75 -14.65
CA ARG A 111 -6.76 -3.58 -15.64
C ARG A 111 -5.57 -2.79 -15.08
N SER A 112 -5.68 -2.24 -13.88
CA SER A 112 -4.60 -1.55 -13.20
C SER A 112 -3.38 -2.45 -13.02
N LEU A 113 -2.21 -1.83 -13.02
CA LEU A 113 -0.95 -2.47 -12.67
C LEU A 113 -0.95 -2.84 -11.19
N LYS A 114 -0.75 -4.10 -10.86
CA LYS A 114 -0.76 -4.62 -9.48
C LYS A 114 0.66 -4.70 -8.96
N VAL A 115 0.94 -3.96 -7.88
CA VAL A 115 2.23 -3.91 -7.24
C VAL A 115 2.11 -4.42 -5.82
N CYS A 116 2.87 -5.46 -5.46
CA CYS A 116 2.90 -5.98 -4.10
C CYS A 116 4.18 -5.56 -3.35
N LEU A 117 4.02 -5.04 -2.13
CA LEU A 117 5.12 -4.86 -1.18
C LEU A 117 4.78 -5.66 0.08
N ASP A 118 5.61 -6.65 0.41
CA ASP A 118 5.29 -7.57 1.49
C ASP A 118 6.56 -8.19 2.11
N HIS A 119 6.42 -8.74 3.31
CA HIS A 119 7.49 -9.43 4.02
C HIS A 119 7.12 -10.89 4.35
N HIS A 120 5.89 -11.31 4.08
CA HIS A 120 5.46 -12.70 4.29
C HIS A 120 6.13 -13.65 3.27
N PRO A 121 6.44 -14.90 3.67
CA PRO A 121 7.11 -15.87 2.81
C PRO A 121 6.27 -16.34 1.62
N GLU A 122 4.94 -16.24 1.70
CA GLU A 122 4.02 -16.60 0.63
C GLU A 122 4.17 -15.66 -0.58
N GLY A 123 4.49 -14.39 -0.34
CA GLY A 123 4.49 -13.33 -1.34
C GLY A 123 3.13 -13.12 -2.01
N CYS A 124 3.14 -12.41 -3.15
CA CYS A 124 1.93 -12.13 -3.91
C CYS A 124 1.98 -12.80 -5.28
N ALA A 125 1.28 -13.93 -5.43
CA ALA A 125 1.03 -14.50 -6.76
C ALA A 125 0.12 -13.58 -7.59
N ASP A 126 0.19 -13.66 -8.92
CA ASP A 126 -0.73 -12.98 -9.85
C ASP A 126 -0.72 -11.43 -9.81
N VAL A 127 0.37 -10.83 -9.36
CA VAL A 127 0.65 -9.38 -9.47
C VAL A 127 1.66 -9.11 -10.59
N ASP A 128 1.63 -7.91 -11.14
CA ASP A 128 2.50 -7.51 -12.26
C ASP A 128 3.92 -7.19 -11.81
N TRP A 129 4.09 -6.71 -10.57
CA TRP A 129 5.39 -6.40 -9.99
C TRP A 129 5.37 -6.57 -8.47
N GLN A 130 6.51 -6.94 -7.87
CA GLN A 130 6.57 -7.12 -6.42
C GLN A 130 7.96 -6.87 -5.81
N ILE A 131 7.97 -6.38 -4.57
CA ILE A 131 9.08 -6.50 -3.62
C ILE A 131 8.59 -7.35 -2.46
N VAL A 132 9.19 -8.54 -2.33
CA VAL A 132 8.96 -9.41 -1.16
C VAL A 132 10.29 -9.63 -0.46
N ASP A 133 10.39 -9.20 0.80
CA ASP A 133 11.58 -9.43 1.63
C ASP A 133 11.27 -10.06 2.98
N VAL A 134 11.43 -11.38 3.03
CA VAL A 134 11.29 -12.19 4.23
C VAL A 134 12.33 -11.92 5.32
N GLN A 135 13.36 -11.11 5.04
CA GLN A 135 14.31 -10.67 6.06
C GLN A 135 13.82 -9.45 6.85
N ARG A 136 12.74 -8.79 6.38
CA ARG A 136 12.14 -7.64 7.06
C ARG A 136 11.06 -8.11 8.02
N ILE A 137 10.99 -7.41 9.15
CA ILE A 137 10.03 -7.76 10.19
C ILE A 137 8.66 -7.12 9.98
N ALA A 138 8.58 -6.17 9.05
CA ALA A 138 7.37 -5.43 8.70
C ALA A 138 7.43 -4.88 7.27
N THR A 139 6.27 -4.77 6.61
CA THR A 139 6.11 -4.04 5.34
C THR A 139 6.46 -2.56 5.50
N ALA A 140 6.19 -1.97 6.67
CA ALA A 140 6.56 -0.60 6.98
C ALA A 140 8.09 -0.37 6.91
N GLU A 141 8.89 -1.39 7.23
CA GLU A 141 10.35 -1.34 7.11
C GLU A 141 10.78 -1.28 5.63
N ILE A 142 10.10 -2.02 4.75
CA ILE A 142 10.35 -1.97 3.29
C ILE A 142 10.03 -0.58 2.75
N ILE A 143 8.92 0.02 3.18
CA ILE A 143 8.52 1.37 2.77
C ILE A 143 9.50 2.43 3.29
N TYR A 144 9.95 2.29 4.53
CA TYR A 144 10.98 3.17 5.10
C TYR A 144 12.30 3.08 4.31
N ASP A 145 12.74 1.86 3.99
CA ASP A 145 13.95 1.65 3.19
C ASP A 145 13.80 2.21 1.77
N PHE A 146 12.62 2.10 1.17
CA PHE A 146 12.29 2.76 -0.10
C PHE A 146 12.42 4.28 -0.01
N PHE A 147 11.84 4.90 1.02
CA PHE A 147 11.95 6.35 1.25
C PHE A 147 13.40 6.79 1.43
N LYS A 148 14.15 6.06 2.25
CA LYS A 148 15.57 6.33 2.52
C LYS A 148 16.42 6.21 1.25
N ALA A 149 16.19 5.17 0.45
CA ALA A 149 16.93 4.94 -0.79
C ALA A 149 16.69 6.03 -1.85
N ASN A 150 15.50 6.67 -1.83
CA ASN A 150 15.13 7.73 -2.76
C ASN A 150 15.27 9.15 -2.17
N GLY A 151 15.87 9.30 -0.97
CA GLY A 151 16.09 10.60 -0.35
C GLY A 151 14.79 11.34 0.02
N VAL A 152 13.72 10.61 0.31
CA VAL A 152 12.43 11.20 0.69
C VAL A 152 12.52 11.79 2.09
N GLU A 153 12.22 13.09 2.23
CA GLU A 153 12.13 13.76 3.52
C GLU A 153 10.80 13.43 4.21
N LEU A 154 10.83 12.64 5.29
CA LEU A 154 9.65 12.28 6.06
C LEU A 154 9.16 13.46 6.89
N ASN A 155 7.88 13.77 6.79
CA ASN A 155 7.22 14.65 7.76
C ASN A 155 6.79 13.85 9.00
N LYS A 156 6.27 14.54 10.02
CA LYS A 156 5.85 13.91 11.27
C LYS A 156 4.79 12.81 11.08
N GLU A 157 3.82 13.02 10.19
CA GLU A 157 2.74 12.06 9.96
C GLU A 157 3.25 10.80 9.26
N MET A 158 4.11 10.95 8.25
CA MET A 158 4.75 9.85 7.54
C MET A 158 5.70 9.04 8.43
N ALA A 159 6.34 9.68 9.40
CA ALA A 159 7.24 9.00 10.35
C ALA A 159 6.49 8.38 11.55
N LEU A 160 5.28 8.86 11.84
CA LEU A 160 4.40 8.30 12.88
C LEU A 160 3.66 7.06 12.38
N ALA A 161 3.28 7.07 11.09
CA ALA A 161 2.77 5.93 10.35
C ALA A 161 3.79 4.78 10.36
#